data_AF-A0A3N5JTE5-F1
#
_entry.id   AF-A0A3N5JTE5-F1
#
_cell.length_a   1.000
_cell.length_b   1.000
_cell.length_c   1.000
_cell.angle_alpha   90.00
_cell.angle_beta   90.00
_cell.angle_gamma   90.00
#
_symmetry.space_group_name_H-M   'P 1'
#
loop_
_entity.id
_entity.type
_entity.pdbx_description
1 polymer ?
#
loop_
_entity_poly.entity_id
_entity_poly.type
_entity_poly.pdbx_seq_one_letter_code
_entity_poly.pdbx_strand_id
1 'polypeptide(L)'
;MDAIIYKIYQLFSQEIELYGNELALGPVAAAEDQQTTLQSVNWQQASSLEELADQIHTCTLCQLSKSRNKFVFGVGNPHADMMVIGEAPGADEDRIGEPFVGKAGELLDKMLAAISLNRETVYIANILKCRPPQNRDPLPNEMQLCKPYLLKQIELSSPKIILCLGRIAAHALLETTEPLAA
;
A
#
# COMPACT_ATOMS: atom_id res chain seq x y z
N MET A 1 -15.52 -2.65 -19.39
CA MET A 1 -14.70 -3.60 -18.62
C MET A 1 -13.31 -3.52 -19.20
N ASP A 2 -12.42 -2.83 -18.48
CA ASP A 2 -11.22 -2.22 -19.04
C ASP A 2 -10.16 -3.24 -19.46
N ALA A 3 -9.46 -2.94 -20.56
CA ALA A 3 -8.43 -3.81 -21.13
C ALA A 3 -7.33 -4.18 -20.13
N ILE A 4 -7.12 -3.34 -19.11
CA ILE A 4 -6.17 -3.56 -18.02
C ILE A 4 -6.65 -4.67 -17.08
N ILE A 5 -7.93 -4.63 -16.67
CA ILE A 5 -8.55 -5.66 -15.82
C ILE A 5 -8.45 -7.01 -16.53
N TYR A 6 -8.77 -7.05 -17.83
CA TYR A 6 -8.64 -8.28 -18.61
C TYR A 6 -7.21 -8.83 -18.63
N LYS A 7 -6.20 -7.96 -18.75
CA LYS A 7 -4.79 -8.36 -18.77
C LYS A 7 -4.30 -8.89 -17.43
N ILE A 8 -4.78 -8.31 -16.33
CA ILE A 8 -4.51 -8.76 -14.96
C ILE A 8 -5.13 -10.15 -14.72
N TYR A 9 -6.39 -10.35 -15.12
CA TYR A 9 -7.04 -11.67 -15.01
C TYR A 9 -6.31 -12.74 -15.82
N GLN A 10 -5.85 -12.43 -17.03
CA GLN A 10 -5.09 -13.38 -17.86
C GLN A 10 -3.76 -13.78 -17.24
N LEU A 11 -3.05 -12.83 -16.61
CA LEU A 11 -1.80 -13.11 -15.87
C LEU A 11 -2.04 -14.05 -14.68
N PHE A 12 -3.06 -13.78 -13.87
CA PHE A 12 -3.41 -14.64 -12.73
C PHE A 12 -3.87 -16.04 -13.16
N SER A 13 -4.61 -16.16 -14.26
CA SER A 13 -5.02 -17.46 -14.79
C SER A 13 -3.84 -18.30 -15.28
N GLN A 14 -2.84 -17.68 -15.92
CA GLN A 14 -1.65 -18.39 -16.38
C GLN A 14 -0.76 -18.87 -15.22
N GLU A 15 -0.61 -18.09 -14.14
CA GLU A 15 0.12 -18.55 -12.96
C GLU A 15 -0.57 -19.72 -12.25
N ILE A 16 -1.91 -19.69 -12.14
CA ILE A 16 -2.69 -20.77 -11.53
C ILE A 16 -2.64 -22.05 -12.37
N GLU A 17 -2.64 -21.93 -13.71
CA GLU A 17 -2.54 -23.08 -14.61
C GLU A 17 -1.14 -23.73 -14.56
N LEU A 18 -0.09 -22.92 -14.34
CA LEU A 18 1.30 -23.40 -14.34
C LEU A 18 1.75 -23.96 -12.98
N TYR A 19 1.25 -23.42 -11.87
CA TYR A 19 1.71 -23.76 -10.50
C TYR A 19 0.61 -24.32 -9.59
N GLY A 20 -0.64 -24.39 -10.05
CA GLY A 20 -1.76 -24.71 -9.18
C GLY A 20 -1.96 -23.64 -8.09
N ASN A 21 -2.67 -23.99 -7.02
CA ASN A 21 -2.94 -23.06 -5.91
C ASN A 21 -1.83 -23.01 -4.86
N GLU A 22 -0.66 -23.57 -5.14
CA GLU A 22 0.50 -23.62 -4.25
C GLU A 22 1.63 -22.74 -4.81
N LEU A 23 1.96 -21.65 -4.11
CA LEU A 23 3.22 -20.94 -4.38
C LEU A 23 4.38 -21.88 -4.02
N ALA A 24 5.25 -22.18 -4.98
CA ALA A 24 6.38 -23.10 -4.81
C ALA A 24 7.38 -22.59 -3.75
N LEU A 25 7.19 -23.01 -2.49
CA LEU A 25 8.21 -23.01 -1.45
C LEU A 25 8.69 -24.45 -1.28
N GLY A 26 9.97 -24.71 -1.59
CA GLY A 26 10.58 -26.03 -1.42
C GLY A 26 10.54 -26.53 0.05
N PRO A 27 10.74 -27.84 0.28
CA PRO A 27 10.47 -28.44 1.57
C PRO A 27 11.47 -27.99 2.64
N VAL A 28 10.97 -27.40 3.72
CA VAL A 28 11.73 -27.14 4.95
C VAL A 28 11.55 -28.34 5.88
N ALA A 29 12.66 -28.98 6.21
CA ALA A 29 12.71 -30.15 7.08
C ALA A 29 12.12 -29.87 8.46
N ALA A 30 11.39 -30.85 8.97
CA ALA A 30 10.66 -30.82 10.23
C ALA A 30 11.55 -30.56 11.44
N ALA A 31 11.11 -29.63 12.29
CA ALA A 31 11.46 -29.57 13.70
C ALA A 31 10.17 -29.29 14.48
N GLU A 32 9.83 -30.21 15.39
CA GLU A 32 8.59 -30.25 16.14
C GLU A 32 8.58 -29.28 17.34
N ASP A 33 7.44 -28.60 17.45
CA ASP A 33 6.67 -28.28 18.65
C ASP A 33 7.15 -27.21 19.65
N GLN A 34 6.53 -26.03 19.55
CA GLN A 34 6.00 -25.27 20.67
C GLN A 34 4.76 -24.50 20.19
N GLN A 35 3.58 -24.95 20.61
CA GLN A 35 2.28 -24.33 20.37
C GLN A 35 2.28 -22.84 20.75
N THR A 36 2.47 -21.99 19.75
CA THR A 36 1.92 -20.64 19.74
C THR A 36 0.98 -20.61 18.55
N THR A 37 -0.32 -20.51 18.81
CA THR A 37 -1.35 -20.34 17.78
C THR A 37 -1.16 -19.00 17.08
N LEU A 38 -0.15 -18.89 16.22
CA LEU A 38 -0.02 -17.83 15.23
C LEU A 38 -0.93 -18.24 14.09
N GLN A 39 -2.20 -17.87 14.16
CA GLN A 39 -3.02 -17.79 12.96
C GLN A 39 -2.21 -17.00 11.95
N SER A 40 -1.79 -17.64 10.86
CA SER A 40 -1.19 -16.96 9.73
C SER A 40 -2.21 -15.91 9.28
N VAL A 41 -1.96 -14.64 9.59
CA VAL A 41 -2.89 -13.56 9.31
C VAL A 41 -3.05 -13.46 7.80
N ASN A 42 -4.20 -13.90 7.29
CA ASN A 42 -4.53 -13.85 5.87
C ASN A 42 -5.17 -12.49 5.56
N TRP A 43 -4.35 -11.45 5.53
CA TRP A 43 -4.81 -10.08 5.30
C TRP A 43 -5.48 -9.87 3.94
N GLN A 44 -5.26 -10.79 3.00
CA GLN A 44 -5.93 -10.81 1.70
C GLN A 44 -7.45 -11.02 1.83
N GLN A 45 -7.90 -11.67 2.91
CA GLN A 45 -9.32 -11.89 3.21
C GLN A 45 -9.97 -10.76 3.99
N ALA A 46 -9.24 -9.70 4.36
CA ALA A 46 -9.82 -8.55 5.04
C ALA A 46 -11.03 -8.04 4.26
N SER A 47 -12.11 -7.78 4.99
CA SER A 47 -13.41 -7.33 4.48
C SER A 47 -13.62 -5.82 4.64
N SER A 48 -12.75 -5.15 5.40
CA SER A 48 -12.78 -3.71 5.64
C SER A 48 -11.37 -3.13 5.77
N LEU A 49 -11.23 -1.81 5.60
CA LEU A 49 -9.95 -1.12 5.79
C LEU A 49 -9.47 -1.20 7.24
N GLU A 50 -10.38 -1.18 8.20
CA GLU A 50 -10.08 -1.32 9.63
C GLU A 50 -9.49 -2.71 9.91
N GLU A 51 -10.16 -3.76 9.44
CA GLU A 51 -9.66 -5.14 9.57
C GLU A 51 -8.30 -5.31 8.89
N LEU A 52 -8.12 -4.73 7.69
CA LEU A 52 -6.83 -4.76 7.01
C LEU A 52 -5.75 -4.07 7.84
N ALA A 53 -6.02 -2.89 8.39
CA ALA A 53 -5.07 -2.14 9.20
C ALA A 53 -4.64 -2.96 10.43
N ASP A 54 -5.59 -3.55 11.14
CA ASP A 54 -5.34 -4.39 12.31
C ASP A 54 -4.49 -5.61 11.96
N GLN A 55 -4.70 -6.20 10.79
CA GLN A 55 -3.98 -7.38 10.34
C GLN A 55 -2.54 -7.10 9.91
N ILE A 56 -2.23 -5.89 9.42
CA ILE A 56 -0.93 -5.58 8.81
C ILE A 56 -0.06 -4.59 9.59
N HIS A 57 -0.58 -3.91 10.61
CA HIS A 57 0.16 -2.84 11.32
C HIS A 57 1.48 -3.33 11.96
N THR A 58 1.58 -4.62 12.27
CA THR A 58 2.80 -5.25 12.82
C THR A 58 3.76 -5.80 11.76
N CYS A 59 3.46 -5.64 10.46
CA CYS A 59 4.23 -6.22 9.34
C CYS A 59 5.75 -6.09 9.50
N THR A 60 6.49 -7.19 9.31
CA THR A 60 7.97 -7.24 9.38
C THR A 60 8.62 -7.72 8.08
N LEU A 61 7.89 -7.71 6.95
CA LEU A 61 8.33 -8.32 5.69
C LEU A 61 9.58 -7.66 5.07
N CYS A 62 9.88 -6.41 5.40
CA CYS A 62 11.07 -5.70 4.89
C CYS A 62 11.85 -5.01 6.01
N GLN A 63 13.08 -4.56 5.69
CA GLN A 63 14.00 -3.95 6.66
C GLN A 63 13.47 -2.64 7.27
N LEU A 64 12.54 -1.95 6.61
CA LEU A 64 11.95 -0.71 7.12
C LEU A 64 11.20 -0.91 8.44
N SER A 65 10.71 -2.12 8.70
CA SER A 65 10.08 -2.48 9.98
C SER A 65 11.01 -2.33 11.19
N LYS A 66 12.32 -2.40 10.98
CA LYS A 66 13.33 -2.28 12.05
C LYS A 66 13.63 -0.84 12.42
N SER A 67 13.36 0.11 11.52
CA SER A 67 13.71 1.53 11.70
C SER A 67 12.50 2.45 11.82
N ARG A 68 11.30 2.01 11.42
CA ARG A 68 10.08 2.81 11.58
C ARG A 68 9.78 3.07 13.06
N ASN A 69 9.20 4.22 13.35
CA ASN A 69 8.57 4.47 14.64
C ASN A 69 7.11 3.98 14.60
N LYS A 70 6.34 4.42 13.61
CA LYS A 70 4.95 4.00 13.43
C LYS A 70 4.69 3.42 12.05
N PHE A 71 3.76 2.50 12.00
CA PHE A 71 3.17 2.05 10.75
C PHE A 71 2.15 3.10 10.29
N VAL A 72 2.28 3.56 9.05
CA VAL A 72 1.45 4.62 8.47
C VAL A 72 0.56 4.00 7.40
N PHE A 73 -0.66 3.63 7.78
CA PHE A 73 -1.58 2.86 6.94
C PHE A 73 -2.23 3.69 5.82
N GLY A 74 -3.05 4.65 6.23
CA GLY A 74 -3.92 5.48 5.41
C GLY A 74 -4.97 6.14 6.32
N VAL A 75 -5.54 7.27 5.89
CA VAL A 75 -6.55 8.05 6.66
C VAL A 75 -7.59 8.63 5.73
N GLY A 76 -8.72 9.06 6.30
CA GLY A 76 -9.81 9.72 5.57
C GLY A 76 -11.05 8.83 5.42
N ASN A 77 -11.91 9.14 4.46
CA ASN A 77 -13.16 8.41 4.26
C ASN A 77 -12.92 7.06 3.54
N PRO A 78 -13.26 5.91 4.16
CA PRO A 78 -13.13 4.58 3.55
C PRO A 78 -13.87 4.41 2.22
N HIS A 79 -14.90 5.22 1.97
CA HIS A 79 -15.75 5.18 0.78
C HIS A 79 -15.61 6.44 -0.07
N ALA A 80 -14.45 7.10 0.00
CA ALA A 80 -14.19 8.30 -0.79
C ALA A 80 -14.17 8.01 -2.29
N ASP A 81 -14.79 8.89 -3.08
CA ASP A 81 -14.70 8.83 -4.54
C ASP A 81 -13.28 9.12 -5.06
N MET A 82 -12.45 9.81 -4.27
CA MET A 82 -11.06 10.13 -4.58
C MET A 82 -10.11 9.52 -3.55
N MET A 83 -9.10 8.81 -4.05
CA MET A 83 -7.96 8.33 -3.27
C MET A 83 -6.68 9.05 -3.69
N VAL A 84 -5.96 9.62 -2.73
CA VAL A 84 -4.65 10.26 -2.93
C VAL A 84 -3.56 9.28 -2.52
N ILE A 85 -2.59 9.05 -3.41
CA ILE A 85 -1.51 8.08 -3.18
C ILE A 85 -0.15 8.77 -3.33
N GLY A 86 0.62 8.79 -2.25
CA GLY A 86 2.02 9.20 -2.24
C GLY A 86 3.00 8.02 -2.26
N GLU A 87 4.27 8.35 -2.11
CA GLU A 87 5.39 7.42 -2.16
C GLU A 87 5.57 6.65 -0.85
N ALA A 88 5.90 7.37 0.22
CA ALA A 88 6.25 6.80 1.52
C ALA A 88 6.02 7.83 2.64
N PRO A 89 5.95 7.40 3.91
CA PRO A 89 5.92 8.30 5.05
C PRO A 89 7.24 9.08 5.18
N GLY A 90 7.13 10.38 5.48
CA GLY A 90 8.26 11.21 5.91
C GLY A 90 8.49 11.12 7.42
N ALA A 91 9.33 12.02 7.94
CA ALA A 91 9.72 12.04 9.36
C ALA A 91 8.55 12.35 10.30
N ASP A 92 7.69 13.28 9.92
CA ASP A 92 6.53 13.66 10.73
C ASP A 92 5.46 12.58 10.69
N GLU A 93 5.22 12.00 9.51
CA GLU A 93 4.30 10.89 9.31
C GLU A 93 4.71 9.66 10.13
N ASP A 94 6.00 9.28 10.12
CA ASP A 94 6.53 8.18 10.90
C ASP A 94 6.41 8.40 12.41
N ARG A 95 6.51 9.65 12.87
CA ARG A 95 6.32 10.02 14.28
C ARG A 95 4.84 10.03 14.68
N ILE A 96 3.96 10.52 13.81
CA ILE A 96 2.54 10.73 14.12
C ILE A 96 1.73 9.46 13.87
N GLY A 97 2.02 8.72 12.80
CA GLY A 97 1.29 7.52 12.38
C GLY A 97 0.31 7.77 11.23
N GLU A 98 0.27 8.99 10.69
CA GLU A 98 -0.66 9.41 9.65
C GLU A 98 0.09 9.92 8.42
N PRO A 99 -0.41 9.68 7.20
CA PRO A 99 0.23 10.12 5.97
C PRO A 99 0.00 11.62 5.75
N PHE A 100 0.93 12.29 5.08
CA PHE A 100 0.82 13.70 4.66
C PHE A 100 0.48 14.67 5.81
N VAL A 101 1.24 14.63 6.91
CA VAL A 101 1.07 15.54 8.07
C VAL A 101 2.21 16.55 8.21
N GLY A 102 3.29 16.40 7.44
CA GLY A 102 4.34 17.42 7.33
C GLY A 102 4.02 18.53 6.33
N LYS A 103 5.04 19.28 5.90
CA LYS A 103 4.90 20.41 4.95
C LYS A 103 4.23 20.05 3.63
N ALA A 104 4.51 18.85 3.10
CA ALA A 104 3.86 18.38 1.87
C ALA A 104 2.37 18.12 2.10
N GLY A 105 2.00 17.69 3.30
CA GLY A 105 0.62 17.57 3.75
C GLY A 105 -0.11 18.89 3.83
N GLU A 106 0.50 19.91 4.42
CA GLU A 106 -0.10 21.26 4.46
C GLU A 106 -0.37 21.82 3.06
N LEU A 107 0.49 21.50 2.09
CA LEU A 107 0.27 21.87 0.69
C LEU A 107 -0.88 21.06 0.06
N LEU A 108 -0.93 19.75 0.31
CA LEU A 108 -2.04 18.90 -0.12
C LEU A 108 -3.38 19.43 0.41
N ASP A 109 -3.44 19.79 1.69
CA ASP A 109 -4.66 20.32 2.32
C ASP A 109 -5.13 21.61 1.63
N LYS A 110 -4.20 22.50 1.28
CA LYS A 110 -4.50 23.72 0.51
C LYS A 110 -5.00 23.40 -0.90
N MET A 111 -4.42 22.41 -1.56
CA MET A 111 -4.85 21.97 -2.90
C MET A 111 -6.26 21.35 -2.88
N LEU A 112 -6.55 20.50 -1.90
CA LEU A 112 -7.88 19.93 -1.69
C LEU A 112 -8.90 21.03 -1.42
N ALA A 113 -8.58 21.97 -0.52
CA ALA A 113 -9.45 23.09 -0.21
C ALA A 113 -9.77 23.96 -1.44
N ALA A 114 -8.80 24.18 -2.33
CA ALA A 114 -9.00 24.94 -3.56
C ALA A 114 -10.01 24.29 -4.52
N ILE A 115 -10.22 22.98 -4.43
CA ILE A 115 -11.22 22.22 -5.20
C ILE A 115 -12.43 21.82 -4.34
N SER A 116 -12.65 22.50 -3.20
CA SER A 116 -13.76 22.24 -2.27
C SER A 116 -13.80 20.83 -1.68
N LEU A 117 -12.63 20.20 -1.54
CA LEU A 117 -12.43 18.94 -0.83
C LEU A 117 -11.63 19.17 0.47
N ASN A 118 -11.63 18.17 1.35
CA ASN A 118 -10.80 18.13 2.56
C ASN A 118 -10.34 16.70 2.87
N ARG A 119 -9.50 16.53 3.89
CA ARG A 119 -8.91 15.22 4.27
C ARG A 119 -9.97 14.20 4.69
N GLU A 120 -11.08 14.67 5.25
CA GLU A 120 -12.19 13.83 5.69
C GLU A 120 -13.04 13.33 4.52
N THR A 121 -13.00 13.99 3.36
CA THR A 121 -13.77 13.62 2.16
C THR A 121 -13.00 12.75 1.17
N VAL A 122 -11.67 12.68 1.28
CA VAL A 122 -10.81 11.84 0.45
C VAL A 122 -10.24 10.68 1.27
N TYR A 123 -9.63 9.69 0.61
CA TYR A 123 -8.82 8.68 1.28
C TYR A 123 -7.34 8.89 0.91
N ILE A 124 -6.44 8.98 1.89
CA ILE A 124 -5.03 9.31 1.67
C ILE A 124 -4.17 8.13 2.13
N ALA A 125 -3.28 7.65 1.25
CA ALA A 125 -2.35 6.57 1.56
C ALA A 125 -1.00 6.77 0.85
N ASN A 126 -0.05 5.88 1.12
CA ASN A 126 1.25 5.80 0.43
C ASN A 126 1.48 4.37 -0.10
N ILE A 127 2.38 4.21 -1.08
CA ILE A 127 2.86 2.88 -1.49
C ILE A 127 3.49 2.16 -0.29
N LEU A 128 4.50 2.79 0.31
CA LEU A 128 5.12 2.26 1.52
C LEU A 128 4.32 2.66 2.75
N LYS A 129 4.25 1.76 3.74
CA LYS A 129 3.64 2.02 5.05
C LYS A 129 4.65 2.38 6.14
N CYS A 130 5.94 2.41 5.77
CA CYS A 130 7.06 2.62 6.67
C CYS A 130 8.01 3.63 6.03
N ARG A 131 8.60 4.52 6.83
CA ARG A 131 9.54 5.52 6.36
C ARG A 131 10.88 4.90 5.95
N PRO A 132 11.38 5.18 4.73
CA PRO A 132 12.76 4.89 4.35
C PRO A 132 13.78 5.72 5.15
N PRO A 133 14.96 5.15 5.50
CA PRO A 133 16.01 5.89 6.20
C PRO A 133 16.35 7.20 5.50
N GLN A 134 16.39 8.30 6.25
CA GLN A 134 16.73 9.63 5.73
C GLN A 134 15.80 10.14 4.59
N ASN A 135 14.58 9.60 4.48
CA ASN A 135 13.62 9.92 3.41
C ASN A 135 14.18 9.66 1.99
N ARG A 136 15.07 8.66 1.83
CA ARG A 136 15.48 8.20 0.50
C ARG A 136 14.29 7.61 -0.27
N ASP A 137 14.45 7.49 -1.58
CA ASP A 137 13.52 6.74 -2.41
C ASP A 137 13.35 5.27 -1.93
N PRO A 138 12.14 4.70 -2.06
CA PRO A 138 11.87 3.28 -1.90
C PRO A 138 12.76 2.41 -2.77
N LEU A 139 13.27 1.33 -2.21
CA LEU A 139 13.91 0.28 -3.00
C LEU A 139 12.84 -0.58 -3.71
N PRO A 140 13.16 -1.18 -4.87
CA PRO A 140 12.23 -2.04 -5.61
C PRO A 140 11.63 -3.17 -4.75
N ASN A 141 12.44 -3.82 -3.92
CA ASN A 141 11.97 -4.89 -3.03
C ASN A 141 11.04 -4.37 -1.92
N GLU A 142 11.28 -3.18 -1.39
CA GLU A 142 10.40 -2.54 -0.39
C GLU A 142 9.03 -2.25 -1.00
N MET A 143 9.00 -1.72 -2.23
CA MET A 143 7.76 -1.48 -2.96
C MET A 143 7.05 -2.79 -3.30
N GLN A 144 7.76 -3.80 -3.80
CA GLN A 144 7.19 -5.10 -4.15
C GLN A 144 6.48 -5.77 -2.96
N LEU A 145 7.07 -5.69 -1.77
CA LEU A 145 6.49 -6.28 -0.56
C LEU A 145 5.32 -5.47 0.01
N CYS A 146 5.29 -4.15 -0.22
CA CYS A 146 4.32 -3.26 0.41
C CYS A 146 3.14 -2.86 -0.51
N LYS A 147 3.35 -2.86 -1.83
CA LYS A 147 2.33 -2.58 -2.86
C LYS A 147 1.09 -3.47 -2.70
N PRO A 148 1.16 -4.77 -2.37
CA PRO A 148 -0.03 -5.60 -2.17
C PRO A 148 -1.00 -5.05 -1.12
N TYR A 149 -0.51 -4.43 -0.04
CA TYR A 149 -1.37 -3.78 0.95
C TYR A 149 -2.12 -2.58 0.37
N LEU A 150 -1.44 -1.77 -0.45
CA LEU A 150 -2.07 -0.64 -1.13
C LEU A 150 -3.13 -1.12 -2.13
N LEU A 151 -2.86 -2.19 -2.89
CA LEU A 151 -3.83 -2.76 -3.80
C LEU A 151 -5.09 -3.25 -3.06
N LYS A 152 -4.92 -3.91 -1.91
CA LYS A 152 -6.04 -4.30 -1.06
C LYS A 152 -6.80 -3.10 -0.50
N GLN A 153 -6.12 -2.00 -0.15
CA GLN A 153 -6.79 -0.76 0.23
C GLN A 153 -7.62 -0.18 -0.93
N ILE A 154 -7.10 -0.21 -2.16
CA ILE A 154 -7.83 0.25 -3.36
C ILE A 154 -9.05 -0.63 -3.61
N GLU A 155 -8.91 -1.96 -3.50
CA GLU A 155 -10.03 -2.90 -3.61
C GLU A 155 -11.14 -2.59 -2.59
N LEU A 156 -10.77 -2.45 -1.32
CA LEU A 156 -11.70 -2.23 -0.22
C LEU A 156 -12.37 -0.84 -0.26
N SER A 157 -11.64 0.19 -0.68
CA SER A 157 -12.19 1.55 -0.77
C SER A 157 -12.93 1.82 -2.08
N SER A 158 -12.62 1.08 -3.15
CA SER A 158 -13.23 1.20 -4.48
C SER A 158 -13.39 2.66 -4.96
N PRO A 159 -12.32 3.48 -4.99
CA PRO A 159 -12.41 4.88 -5.38
C PRO A 159 -12.70 5.01 -6.88
N LYS A 160 -13.35 6.11 -7.27
CA LYS A 160 -13.59 6.45 -8.70
C LYS A 160 -12.36 7.07 -9.35
N ILE A 161 -11.56 7.79 -8.57
CA ILE A 161 -10.37 8.52 -9.03
C ILE A 161 -9.20 8.25 -8.10
N ILE A 162 -8.03 7.97 -8.66
CA ILE A 162 -6.77 7.87 -7.93
C ILE A 162 -5.85 9.03 -8.36
N LEU A 163 -5.50 9.90 -7.42
CA LEU A 163 -4.52 10.97 -7.61
C LEU A 163 -3.15 10.51 -7.13
N CYS A 164 -2.23 10.25 -8.07
CA CYS A 164 -0.85 9.90 -7.76
C CYS A 164 -0.01 11.17 -7.53
N LEU A 165 0.56 11.31 -6.34
CA LEU A 165 1.45 12.41 -6.00
C LEU A 165 2.92 11.99 -6.14
N GLY A 166 3.49 12.32 -7.29
CA GLY A 166 4.90 12.08 -7.60
C GLY A 166 5.15 10.86 -8.49
N ARG A 167 6.36 10.79 -9.05
CA ARG A 167 6.72 9.77 -10.05
C ARG A 167 6.64 8.35 -9.51
N ILE A 168 7.02 8.12 -8.25
CA ILE A 168 7.09 6.77 -7.70
C ILE A 168 5.67 6.20 -7.51
N ALA A 169 4.75 7.01 -6.98
CA ALA A 169 3.32 6.70 -6.91
C ALA A 169 2.76 6.31 -8.29
N ALA A 170 2.96 7.17 -9.29
CA ALA A 170 2.46 6.96 -10.64
C ALA A 170 3.08 5.72 -11.31
N HIS A 171 4.41 5.57 -11.28
CA HIS A 171 5.11 4.44 -11.89
C HIS A 171 4.71 3.10 -11.27
N ALA A 172 4.55 3.06 -9.94
CA ALA A 172 4.17 1.82 -9.25
C ALA A 172 2.76 1.35 -9.62
N LEU A 173 1.82 2.28 -9.83
CA LEU A 173 0.43 1.97 -10.18
C LEU A 173 0.21 1.77 -11.67
N LEU A 174 0.91 2.52 -12.52
CA LEU A 174 0.85 2.39 -13.98
C LEU A 174 1.76 1.30 -14.53
N GLU A 175 2.64 0.73 -13.69
CA GLU A 175 3.60 -0.31 -14.05
C GLU A 175 4.51 0.09 -15.22
N THR A 176 4.95 1.35 -15.18
CA THR A 176 5.81 1.96 -16.21
C THR A 176 7.00 2.67 -15.59
N THR A 177 8.07 2.81 -16.38
CA THR A 177 9.22 3.66 -16.06
C THR A 177 9.35 4.84 -17.03
N GLU A 178 8.39 5.02 -17.92
CA GLU A 178 8.38 6.10 -18.89
C GLU A 178 8.29 7.47 -18.19
N PRO A 179 8.94 8.51 -18.72
CA PRO A 179 8.80 9.86 -18.18
C PRO A 179 7.34 10.31 -18.15
N LEU A 180 6.92 10.93 -17.05
CA LEU A 180 5.57 11.48 -16.88
C LEU A 180 5.41 12.89 -17.48
N ALA A 181 6.47 13.43 -18.08
CA ALA A 181 6.41 14.69 -18.80
C ALA A 181 5.98 14.45 -20.24
N ALA A 182 5.12 15.34 -20.76
CA ALA A 182 4.82 15.45 -22.18
C ALA A 182 5.96 16.15 -22.93
#